data_AF-A0A7L4RI56-F1
#
_entry.id   AF-A0A7L4RI56-F1
#
_cell.length_a   1.000
_cell.length_b   1.000
_cell.length_c   1.000
_cell.angle_alpha   90.00
_cell.angle_beta   90.00
_cell.angle_gamma   90.00
#
_symmetry.space_group_name_H-M   'P 1'
#
loop_
_entity.id
_entity.type
_entity.pdbx_description
1 polymer ?
#
loop_
_entity_poly.entity_id
_entity_poly.type
_entity_poly.pdbx_seq_one_letter_code
_entity_poly.pdbx_strand_id
1 'polypeptide(L)'
;MKAFKYTEEHLPSSYERQEEIDDAKQDDDSLPFFSREVPISSKRHEAAGAIEVEYSWNESKTPSIKVERMLFNRNELLGDLYRIDKRDGTDRLALEKGGRLYLFRKTSAEVAKALYNASGKIRDSVERIVGYLKSLFGTFYVISAVDGDGWTFDNRLASDRLNHIDFARLKPGHRKRLTDLIVETLSALHSQNLVLGGFTLDNVLILNNELRFTDLRKLRASRKKSFPVEEFRMVLRYLLGIGLAEKEDITAAAVYYSSENCESCREWYADKCGKKPKDEVAIASKIEQLN
;
A
#
# COMPACT_ATOMS: atom_id res chain seq x y z
N MET A 1 -79.87 59.45 -1.97
CA MET A 1 -81.08 58.67 -1.62
C MET A 1 -80.68 57.57 -0.66
N LYS A 2 -81.37 57.52 0.48
CA LYS A 2 -81.56 56.46 1.49
C LYS A 2 -80.39 55.52 1.85
N ALA A 3 -80.07 55.57 3.15
CA ALA A 3 -79.33 54.62 3.96
C ALA A 3 -80.01 53.23 4.05
N PHE A 4 -79.56 52.43 5.03
CA PHE A 4 -80.08 51.13 5.53
C PHE A 4 -79.34 49.91 4.96
N LYS A 5 -78.92 48.91 5.74
CA LYS A 5 -78.82 48.68 7.20
C LYS A 5 -78.03 47.37 7.33
N TYR A 6 -77.30 47.20 8.43
CA TYR A 6 -76.84 45.89 8.87
C TYR A 6 -78.03 44.96 9.15
N THR A 7 -77.87 43.67 8.82
CA THR A 7 -78.61 42.58 9.48
C THR A 7 -77.62 41.50 9.86
N GLU A 8 -77.67 41.21 11.15
CA GLU A 8 -76.95 40.20 11.92
C GLU A 8 -77.39 38.77 11.59
N GLU A 9 -76.46 37.87 11.93
CA GLU A 9 -76.69 36.53 12.48
C GLU A 9 -77.26 35.41 11.59
N HIS A 10 -76.36 34.50 11.20
CA HIS A 10 -76.56 33.06 11.39
C HIS A 10 -75.21 32.35 11.62
N LEU A 11 -74.90 32.07 12.88
CA LEU A 11 -74.28 30.81 13.31
C LEU A 11 -75.39 30.03 14.02
N PRO A 12 -75.48 28.68 13.99
CA PRO A 12 -74.33 27.77 14.15
C PRO A 12 -74.39 26.45 13.34
N SER A 13 -73.26 25.76 13.20
CA SER A 13 -73.10 24.40 13.77
C SER A 13 -71.68 23.89 13.58
N SER A 14 -71.04 23.59 14.71
CA SER A 14 -69.97 22.63 14.92
C SER A 14 -69.90 21.50 13.88
N TYR A 15 -68.74 21.31 13.24
CA TYR A 15 -67.84 20.15 13.45
C TYR A 15 -66.61 20.31 12.52
N GLU A 16 -65.44 20.36 13.14
CA GLU A 16 -64.14 19.83 12.69
C GLU A 16 -63.58 20.20 11.30
N ARG A 17 -62.60 21.11 11.30
CA ARG A 17 -61.19 20.78 10.96
C ARG A 17 -60.26 21.88 11.49
N GLN A 18 -59.45 21.51 12.48
CA GLN A 18 -58.23 22.23 12.81
C GLN A 18 -57.27 22.07 11.64
N GLU A 19 -56.88 23.17 11.00
CA GLU A 19 -55.53 23.29 10.45
C GLU A 19 -54.98 24.63 10.93
N GLU A 20 -53.96 24.48 11.79
CA GLU A 20 -53.15 25.54 12.34
C GLU A 20 -52.44 26.31 11.21
N ILE A 21 -52.32 27.61 11.41
CA ILE A 21 -51.42 28.47 10.65
C ILE A 21 -50.00 28.25 11.20
N ASP A 22 -49.02 28.49 10.34
CA ASP A 22 -47.58 28.57 10.56
C ASP A 22 -46.79 27.25 10.51
N ASP A 23 -46.20 27.01 9.34
CA ASP A 23 -44.75 26.90 9.31
C ASP A 23 -44.23 27.79 8.17
N ALA A 24 -43.70 28.94 8.57
CA ALA A 24 -42.76 29.69 7.77
C ALA A 24 -41.68 28.71 7.27
N LYS A 25 -41.37 28.73 5.98
CA LYS A 25 -40.12 28.18 5.48
C LYS A 25 -39.01 28.85 6.29
N GLN A 26 -38.52 28.16 7.31
CA GLN A 26 -37.24 28.49 7.91
C GLN A 26 -36.25 28.32 6.76
N ASP A 27 -35.83 29.46 6.20
CA ASP A 27 -34.57 29.51 5.49
C ASP A 27 -33.54 28.96 6.46
N ASP A 28 -32.98 27.81 6.13
CA ASP A 28 -31.91 27.17 6.88
C ASP A 28 -30.66 28.05 6.73
N ASP A 29 -30.61 29.11 7.53
CA ASP A 29 -29.48 30.02 7.69
C ASP A 29 -28.35 29.37 8.51
N SER A 30 -28.43 28.05 8.77
CA SER A 30 -27.30 27.36 9.39
C SER A 30 -26.14 27.32 8.40
N LEU A 31 -25.09 28.07 8.75
CA LEU A 31 -23.80 27.91 8.10
C LEU A 31 -23.43 26.42 8.12
N PRO A 32 -22.96 25.83 7.01
CA PRO A 32 -22.56 24.44 7.00
C PRO A 32 -21.58 24.19 8.14
N PHE A 33 -21.85 23.16 8.94
CA PHE A 33 -21.02 22.84 10.10
C PHE A 33 -19.64 22.44 9.62
N PHE A 34 -18.70 23.38 9.60
CA PHE A 34 -17.29 23.13 9.34
C PHE A 34 -16.66 22.54 10.61
N SER A 35 -17.06 21.32 10.97
CA SER A 35 -16.30 20.61 12.00
C SER A 35 -14.91 20.39 11.42
N ARG A 36 -13.88 21.00 12.03
CA ARG A 36 -12.54 20.42 11.91
C ARG A 36 -12.67 19.03 12.48
N GLU A 37 -12.64 18.02 11.61
CA GLU A 37 -12.77 16.63 12.03
C GLU A 37 -11.50 16.24 12.79
N VAL A 38 -11.55 16.46 14.10
CA VAL A 38 -10.48 16.14 15.05
C VAL A 38 -10.97 15.10 16.05
N PRO A 39 -10.07 14.26 16.60
CA PRO A 39 -10.39 13.39 17.70
C PRO A 39 -10.92 14.16 18.92
N ILE A 40 -11.84 13.56 19.67
CA ILE A 40 -12.28 14.02 21.00
C ILE A 40 -11.11 14.01 21.98
N SER A 41 -10.31 12.94 21.93
CA SER A 41 -9.15 12.76 22.78
C SER A 41 -8.13 11.85 22.11
N SER A 42 -6.90 11.92 22.60
CA SER A 42 -5.80 11.05 22.19
C SER A 42 -5.09 10.49 23.40
N LYS A 43 -4.73 9.21 23.37
CA LYS A 43 -3.82 8.57 24.33
C LYS A 43 -2.54 8.20 23.61
N ARG A 44 -1.40 8.53 24.20
CA ARG A 44 -0.08 8.20 23.67
C ARG A 44 0.66 7.33 24.67
N HIS A 45 1.16 6.19 24.20
CA HIS A 45 2.00 5.28 24.97
C HIS A 45 3.34 5.12 24.26
N GLU A 46 4.44 5.24 25.00
CA GLU A 46 5.79 5.04 24.47
C GLU A 46 6.40 3.77 25.06
N ALA A 47 6.85 2.86 24.20
CA ALA A 47 7.62 1.68 24.56
C ALA A 47 9.01 1.77 23.92
N ALA A 48 9.96 0.94 24.34
CA ALA A 48 11.33 0.95 23.80
C ALA A 48 11.32 0.80 22.27
N GLY A 49 11.62 1.89 21.55
CA GLY A 49 11.70 1.94 20.09
C GLY A 49 10.39 2.23 19.34
N ALA A 50 9.22 2.22 20.02
CA ALA A 50 7.91 2.37 19.38
C ALA A 50 7.00 3.36 20.12
N ILE A 51 6.18 4.07 19.36
CA ILE A 51 5.12 4.95 19.85
C ILE A 51 3.79 4.36 19.40
N GLU A 52 2.87 4.29 20.33
CA GLU A 52 1.49 3.92 20.11
C GLU A 52 0.60 5.13 20.39
N VAL A 53 -0.34 5.42 19.49
CA VAL A 53 -1.34 6.47 19.66
C VAL A 53 -2.72 5.90 19.38
N GLU A 54 -3.65 6.17 20.29
CA GLU A 54 -5.07 5.86 20.16
C GLU A 54 -5.87 7.17 20.11
N TYR A 55 -6.82 7.27 19.20
CA TYR A 55 -7.68 8.45 19.03
C TYR A 55 -9.14 8.06 19.20
N SER A 56 -9.85 8.80 20.04
CA SER A 56 -11.29 8.66 20.23
C SER A 56 -12.02 9.67 19.35
N TRP A 57 -13.02 9.25 18.59
CA TRP A 57 -13.76 10.09 17.65
C TRP A 57 -15.23 10.21 18.02
N ASN A 58 -15.84 11.34 17.69
CA ASN A 58 -17.30 11.42 17.62
C ASN A 58 -17.76 10.63 16.37
N GLU A 59 -18.86 9.88 16.49
CA GLU A 59 -19.42 9.14 15.36
C GLU A 59 -19.64 10.07 14.18
N SER A 60 -18.93 9.79 13.08
CA SER A 60 -18.88 10.66 11.93
C SER A 60 -18.77 9.77 10.70
N LYS A 61 -19.82 9.77 9.88
CA LYS A 61 -19.95 8.96 8.65
C LYS A 61 -19.19 9.57 7.47
N THR A 62 -18.01 10.10 7.72
CA THR A 62 -17.15 10.64 6.66
C THR A 62 -16.41 9.48 6.00
N PRO A 63 -16.27 9.47 4.66
CA PRO A 63 -15.59 8.38 3.98
C PRO A 63 -14.07 8.38 4.20
N SER A 64 -13.48 9.40 4.84
CA SER A 64 -12.02 9.52 5.01
C SER A 64 -11.44 8.52 6.02
N ILE A 65 -10.15 8.19 5.87
CA ILE A 65 -9.41 7.41 6.87
C ILE A 65 -9.23 8.25 8.14
N LYS A 66 -9.93 7.84 9.20
CA LYS A 66 -9.76 8.34 10.56
C LYS A 66 -9.00 7.30 11.36
N VAL A 67 -7.88 7.67 11.95
CA VAL A 67 -7.04 6.74 12.72
C VAL A 67 -7.73 6.46 14.04
N GLU A 68 -8.01 5.20 14.34
CA GLU A 68 -8.45 4.73 15.67
C GLU A 68 -7.23 4.43 16.54
N ARG A 69 -6.27 3.70 15.97
CA ARG A 69 -5.04 3.29 16.65
C ARG A 69 -3.89 3.21 15.66
N MET A 70 -2.70 3.60 16.08
CA MET A 70 -1.49 3.54 15.26
C MET A 70 -0.28 3.18 16.10
N LEU A 71 0.55 2.27 15.60
CA LEU A 71 1.84 1.90 16.18
C LEU A 71 2.94 2.18 15.16
N PHE A 72 3.99 2.88 15.58
CA PHE A 72 5.08 3.28 14.69
C PHE A 72 6.41 3.45 15.42
N ASN A 73 7.51 3.45 14.67
CA ASN A 73 8.86 3.63 15.22
C ASN A 73 9.04 5.03 15.82
N ARG A 74 9.73 5.13 16.96
CA ARG A 74 9.88 6.39 17.73
C ARG A 74 10.43 7.57 16.93
N ASN A 75 11.24 7.28 15.90
CA ASN A 75 11.91 8.29 15.09
C ASN A 75 11.02 8.85 13.95
N GLU A 76 9.77 8.41 13.83
CA GLU A 76 8.84 8.87 12.79
C GLU A 76 7.92 10.00 13.24
N LEU A 77 7.55 10.86 12.29
CA LEU A 77 6.76 12.07 12.52
C LEU A 77 5.26 11.82 12.28
N LEU A 78 4.74 10.75 12.88
CA LEU A 78 3.37 10.29 12.72
C LEU A 78 2.48 10.58 13.95
N GLY A 79 3.03 11.09 15.06
CA GLY A 79 2.29 11.20 16.34
C GLY A 79 1.07 12.13 16.33
N ASP A 80 0.96 13.01 15.35
CA ASP A 80 -0.18 13.91 15.14
C ASP A 80 -0.98 13.55 13.87
N LEU A 81 -0.71 12.39 13.26
CA LEU A 81 -1.50 11.88 12.15
C LEU A 81 -2.76 11.18 12.66
N TYR A 82 -3.84 11.95 12.78
CA TYR A 82 -5.15 11.43 13.17
C TYR A 82 -6.10 11.22 11.98
N ARG A 83 -5.92 11.92 10.85
CA ARG A 83 -6.78 11.81 9.65
C ARG A 83 -5.94 11.82 8.37
N ILE A 84 -6.37 11.03 7.39
CA ILE A 84 -5.88 11.08 6.01
C ILE A 84 -7.07 11.36 5.10
N ASP A 85 -6.96 12.37 4.24
CA ASP A 85 -8.05 12.78 3.32
C ASP A 85 -8.12 11.88 2.08
N LYS A 86 -8.33 10.58 2.34
CA LYS A 86 -8.54 9.52 1.35
C LYS A 86 -9.62 8.60 1.85
N ARG A 87 -10.38 8.00 0.92
CA ARG A 87 -11.47 7.08 1.28
C ARG A 87 -10.92 5.90 2.08
N ASP A 88 -11.55 5.57 3.20
CA ASP A 88 -11.24 4.37 3.96
C ASP A 88 -11.44 3.12 3.11
N GLY A 89 -10.53 2.15 3.26
CA GLY A 89 -10.46 0.99 2.39
C GLY A 89 -9.72 1.20 1.08
N THR A 90 -9.18 2.39 0.79
CA THR A 90 -8.26 2.62 -0.34
C THR A 90 -7.07 1.66 -0.25
N ASP A 91 -6.74 0.95 -1.33
CA ASP A 91 -5.73 -0.13 -1.29
C ASP A 91 -4.32 0.39 -1.03
N ARG A 92 -3.93 1.49 -1.70
CA ARG A 92 -2.58 2.06 -1.67
C ARG A 92 -2.67 3.58 -1.76
N LEU A 93 -1.85 4.27 -0.98
CA LEU A 93 -1.73 5.73 -1.05
C LEU A 93 -0.36 6.18 -0.54
N ALA A 94 0.06 7.35 -1.02
CA ALA A 94 1.22 8.09 -0.55
C ALA A 94 0.76 9.32 0.24
N LEU A 95 1.46 9.65 1.32
CA LEU A 95 1.19 10.79 2.17
C LEU A 95 2.51 11.44 2.61
N GLU A 96 2.60 12.75 2.46
CA GLU A 96 3.69 13.52 3.04
C GLU A 96 3.31 14.04 4.43
N LYS A 97 4.19 13.82 5.41
CA LYS A 97 4.03 14.35 6.77
C LYS A 97 5.39 14.72 7.35
N GLY A 98 5.52 15.96 7.83
CA GLY A 98 6.75 16.44 8.46
C GLY A 98 7.98 16.37 7.54
N GLY A 99 7.79 16.63 6.23
CA GLY A 99 8.87 16.54 5.23
C GLY A 99 9.33 15.11 4.92
N ARG A 100 8.56 14.09 5.32
CA ARG A 100 8.81 12.67 5.00
C ARG A 100 7.65 12.08 4.21
N LEU A 101 7.99 11.23 3.26
CA LEU A 101 7.02 10.50 2.46
C LEU A 101 6.74 9.14 3.13
N TYR A 102 5.45 8.86 3.31
CA TYR A 102 4.95 7.60 3.85
C TYR A 102 4.03 6.91 2.84
N LEU A 103 4.18 5.59 2.70
CA LEU A 103 3.32 4.76 1.86
C LEU A 103 2.42 3.93 2.76
N PHE A 104 1.12 3.97 2.51
CA PHE A 104 0.13 3.20 3.26
C PHE A 104 -0.45 2.15 2.34
N ARG A 105 -0.48 0.90 2.82
CA ARG A 105 -1.08 -0.22 2.08
C ARG A 105 -2.09 -0.95 2.94
N LYS A 106 -3.32 -1.02 2.43
CA LYS A 106 -4.40 -1.77 3.06
C LYS A 106 -4.01 -3.23 3.20
N THR A 107 -4.26 -3.81 4.36
CA THR A 107 -3.93 -5.20 4.64
C THR A 107 -4.79 -5.74 5.78
N SER A 108 -4.53 -6.98 6.21
CA SER A 108 -5.14 -7.55 7.42
C SER A 108 -4.32 -7.19 8.66
N ALA A 109 -4.94 -7.29 9.85
CA ALA A 109 -4.28 -7.03 11.11
C ALA A 109 -3.05 -7.92 11.33
N GLU A 110 -3.16 -9.20 10.95
CA GLU A 110 -2.11 -10.21 11.10
C GLU A 110 -0.90 -9.85 10.24
N VAL A 111 -1.13 -9.50 8.98
CA VAL A 111 -0.06 -9.15 8.03
C VAL A 111 0.62 -7.85 8.44
N ALA A 112 -0.14 -6.82 8.83
CA ALA A 112 0.41 -5.55 9.29
C ALA A 112 1.36 -5.73 10.49
N LYS A 113 0.89 -6.47 11.51
CA LYS A 113 1.69 -6.76 12.71
C LYS A 113 2.91 -7.60 12.39
N ALA A 114 2.77 -8.64 11.56
CA ALA A 114 3.87 -9.51 11.17
C ALA A 114 4.96 -8.73 10.42
N LEU A 115 4.59 -7.88 9.46
CA LEU A 115 5.54 -7.06 8.71
C LEU A 115 6.24 -6.04 9.59
N TYR A 116 5.49 -5.35 10.48
CA TYR A 116 6.09 -4.40 11.41
C TYR A 116 7.10 -5.09 12.36
N ASN A 117 6.74 -6.24 12.93
CA ASN A 117 7.62 -7.00 13.83
C ASN A 117 8.84 -7.59 13.10
N ALA A 118 8.71 -7.88 11.80
CA ALA A 118 9.80 -8.37 10.97
C ALA A 118 10.69 -7.25 10.41
N SER A 119 10.22 -6.01 10.38
CA SER A 119 10.86 -4.86 9.72
C SER A 119 12.33 -4.65 10.11
N GLY A 120 12.68 -4.84 11.39
CA GLY A 120 14.06 -4.72 11.87
C GLY A 120 14.98 -5.89 11.52
N LYS A 121 14.46 -6.94 10.87
CA LYS A 121 15.20 -8.15 10.47
C LYS A 121 15.32 -8.31 8.95
N ILE A 122 14.51 -7.58 8.17
CA ILE A 122 14.51 -7.69 6.72
C ILE A 122 15.53 -6.67 6.16
N ARG A 123 16.45 -7.14 5.30
CA ARG A 123 17.58 -6.36 4.75
C ARG A 123 17.12 -5.25 3.78
N ASP A 124 18.08 -4.43 3.37
CA ASP A 124 17.94 -3.23 2.52
C ASP A 124 17.24 -3.44 1.15
N SER A 125 17.04 -4.68 0.71
CA SER A 125 16.38 -5.04 -0.55
C SER A 125 14.86 -4.77 -0.57
N VAL A 126 14.27 -4.39 0.56
CA VAL A 126 12.82 -4.11 0.68
C VAL A 126 12.56 -2.72 1.24
N GLU A 127 11.32 -2.25 1.08
CA GLU A 127 10.87 -1.01 1.69
C GLU A 127 10.95 -1.00 3.22
N ARG A 128 11.22 0.19 3.79
CA ARG A 128 11.37 0.38 5.23
C ARG A 128 10.00 0.46 5.89
N ILE A 129 9.52 -0.64 6.45
CA ILE A 129 8.29 -0.66 7.25
C ILE A 129 8.53 0.05 8.58
N VAL A 130 7.71 1.04 8.89
CA VAL A 130 7.89 1.90 10.08
C VAL A 130 6.71 1.87 11.04
N GLY A 131 5.59 1.26 10.66
CA GLY A 131 4.41 1.17 11.50
C GLY A 131 3.24 0.49 10.84
N TYR A 132 2.12 0.50 11.55
CA TYR A 132 0.80 0.18 11.01
C TYR A 132 -0.27 0.99 11.74
N LEU A 133 -1.41 1.18 11.10
CA LEU A 133 -2.59 1.79 11.71
C LEU A 133 -3.85 0.97 11.48
N LYS A 134 -4.80 1.16 12.38
CA LYS A 134 -6.19 0.74 12.30
C LYS A 134 -7.04 2.00 12.17
N SER A 135 -7.87 2.04 11.15
CA SER A 135 -8.88 3.09 10.98
C SER A 135 -10.11 2.85 11.86
N LEU A 136 -10.93 3.89 12.03
CA LEU A 136 -12.22 3.84 12.73
C LEU A 136 -13.18 2.79 12.14
N PHE A 137 -13.11 2.53 10.83
CA PHE A 137 -13.91 1.51 10.17
C PHE A 137 -13.28 0.11 10.20
N GLY A 138 -12.19 -0.07 10.95
CA GLY A 138 -11.55 -1.36 11.15
C GLY A 138 -10.60 -1.78 10.02
N THR A 139 -10.39 -0.94 8.99
CA THR A 139 -9.37 -1.20 7.96
C THR A 139 -7.98 -1.03 8.54
N PHE A 140 -7.10 -2.01 8.29
CA PHE A 140 -5.69 -1.95 8.67
C PHE A 140 -4.81 -1.50 7.49
N TYR A 141 -3.79 -0.73 7.82
CA TYR A 141 -2.78 -0.27 6.87
C TYR A 141 -1.40 -0.52 7.44
N VAL A 142 -0.50 -1.10 6.63
CA VAL A 142 0.93 -1.07 6.92
C VAL A 142 1.53 0.23 6.39
N ILE A 143 2.49 0.79 7.14
CA ILE A 143 3.11 2.09 6.86
C ILE A 143 4.59 1.85 6.55
N SER A 144 5.01 2.29 5.37
CA SER A 144 6.42 2.34 4.97
C SER A 144 6.90 3.78 4.91
N ALA A 145 8.16 4.02 5.25
CA ALA A 145 8.81 5.30 5.00
C ALA A 145 9.65 5.24 3.72
N VAL A 146 9.65 6.33 2.97
CA VAL A 146 10.48 6.53 1.77
C VAL A 146 11.49 7.62 2.09
N ASP A 147 12.76 7.24 2.00
CA ASP A 147 13.88 8.12 2.33
C ASP A 147 14.35 8.85 1.05
N GLY A 148 13.84 10.06 0.84
CA GLY A 148 14.20 10.89 -0.32
C GLY A 148 13.16 10.86 -1.43
N ASP A 149 13.56 11.37 -2.59
CA ASP A 149 12.75 11.33 -3.80
C ASP A 149 13.01 10.05 -4.57
N GLY A 150 12.03 9.60 -5.34
CA GLY A 150 12.11 8.31 -5.99
C GLY A 150 11.23 8.16 -7.21
N TRP A 151 11.21 6.93 -7.69
CA TRP A 151 10.38 6.51 -8.81
C TRP A 151 9.65 5.22 -8.51
N THR A 152 8.41 5.11 -9.01
CA THR A 152 7.58 3.91 -8.90
C THR A 152 6.83 3.65 -10.19
N PHE A 153 6.47 2.39 -10.45
CA PHE A 153 5.53 2.03 -11.51
C PHE A 153 4.08 2.02 -11.02
N ASP A 154 3.84 2.13 -9.71
CA ASP A 154 2.49 2.20 -9.16
C ASP A 154 1.97 3.64 -9.17
N ASN A 155 1.18 3.98 -10.19
CA ASN A 155 0.60 5.32 -10.33
C ASN A 155 -0.24 5.77 -9.12
N ARG A 156 -0.76 4.84 -8.29
CA ARG A 156 -1.52 5.20 -7.08
C ARG A 156 -0.65 5.79 -5.97
N LEU A 157 0.65 5.53 -6.02
CA LEU A 157 1.63 6.05 -5.07
C LEU A 157 2.32 7.32 -5.59
N ALA A 158 2.06 7.71 -6.84
CA ALA A 158 2.66 8.89 -7.43
C ALA A 158 2.35 10.15 -6.61
N SER A 159 3.37 10.94 -6.34
CA SER A 159 3.32 12.19 -5.58
C SER A 159 4.47 13.11 -6.00
N ASP A 160 4.53 14.32 -5.45
CA ASP A 160 5.60 15.28 -5.76
C ASP A 160 7.01 14.72 -5.51
N ARG A 161 7.14 13.76 -4.59
CA ARG A 161 8.41 13.10 -4.24
C ARG A 161 8.55 11.70 -4.82
N LEU A 162 7.49 11.14 -5.38
CA LEU A 162 7.51 9.81 -5.98
C LEU A 162 6.98 9.87 -7.41
N ASN A 163 7.91 9.94 -8.36
CA ASN A 163 7.60 10.07 -9.77
C ASN A 163 7.08 8.75 -10.34
N HIS A 164 6.00 8.81 -11.10
CA HIS A 164 5.52 7.65 -11.83
C HIS A 164 6.38 7.38 -13.08
N ILE A 165 6.80 6.13 -13.26
CA ILE A 165 7.45 5.65 -14.48
C ILE A 165 6.42 5.01 -15.40
N ASP A 166 6.23 5.60 -16.57
CA ASP A 166 5.54 4.94 -17.67
C ASP A 166 6.51 3.96 -18.35
N PHE A 167 6.28 2.65 -18.14
CA PHE A 167 7.06 1.57 -18.73
C PHE A 167 7.17 1.70 -20.26
N ALA A 168 6.11 2.12 -20.95
CA ALA A 168 6.11 2.24 -22.41
C ALA A 168 7.13 3.28 -22.91
N ARG A 169 7.47 4.26 -22.07
CA ARG A 169 8.42 5.35 -22.38
C ARG A 169 9.86 5.03 -22.03
N LEU A 170 10.14 3.89 -21.40
CA LEU A 170 11.51 3.51 -21.06
C LEU A 170 12.30 3.17 -22.34
N LYS A 171 13.44 3.84 -22.51
CA LYS A 171 14.42 3.54 -23.55
C LYS A 171 15.00 2.12 -23.34
N PRO A 172 15.39 1.40 -24.41
CA PRO A 172 15.94 0.04 -24.30
C PRO A 172 17.07 -0.11 -23.27
N GLY A 173 18.04 0.82 -23.26
CA GLY A 173 19.14 0.77 -22.29
C GLY A 173 18.70 0.90 -20.82
N HIS A 174 17.63 1.65 -20.53
CA HIS A 174 17.07 1.76 -19.18
C HIS A 174 16.30 0.49 -18.79
N ARG A 175 15.63 -0.16 -19.76
CA ARG A 175 14.94 -1.43 -19.52
C ARG A 175 15.92 -2.51 -19.10
N LYS A 176 17.03 -2.64 -19.84
CA LYS A 176 18.10 -3.57 -19.49
C LYS A 176 18.65 -3.30 -18.08
N ARG A 177 19.00 -2.05 -17.78
CA ARG A 177 19.49 -1.68 -16.44
C ARG A 177 18.47 -1.98 -15.34
N LEU A 178 17.18 -1.79 -15.61
CA LEU A 178 16.12 -2.12 -14.66
C LEU A 178 16.01 -3.63 -14.45
N THR A 179 16.08 -4.42 -15.52
CA THR A 179 16.13 -5.90 -15.44
C THR A 179 17.29 -6.35 -14.56
N ASP A 180 18.49 -5.82 -14.79
CA ASP A 180 19.68 -6.13 -13.98
C ASP A 180 19.43 -5.83 -12.49
N LEU A 181 18.95 -4.63 -12.17
CA LEU A 181 18.64 -4.22 -10.79
C LEU A 181 17.57 -5.11 -10.14
N ILE A 182 16.53 -5.50 -10.88
CA ILE A 182 15.49 -6.42 -10.37
C ILE A 182 16.13 -7.76 -10.03
N VAL A 183 16.94 -8.31 -10.93
CA VAL A 183 17.58 -9.63 -10.76
C VAL A 183 18.58 -9.63 -9.61
N GLU A 184 19.42 -8.60 -9.51
CA GLU A 184 20.38 -8.40 -8.41
C GLU A 184 19.64 -8.34 -7.06
N THR A 185 18.60 -7.50 -6.97
CA THR A 185 17.83 -7.32 -5.73
C THR A 185 17.06 -8.58 -5.35
N LEU A 186 16.50 -9.29 -6.34
CA LEU A 186 15.77 -10.53 -6.12
C LEU A 186 16.70 -11.66 -5.68
N SER A 187 17.89 -11.74 -6.27
CA SER A 187 18.95 -12.65 -5.84
C SER A 187 19.34 -12.41 -4.38
N ALA A 188 19.57 -11.15 -4.01
CA ALA A 188 19.87 -10.77 -2.64
C ALA A 188 18.75 -11.14 -1.66
N LEU A 189 17.48 -10.95 -2.04
CA LEU A 189 16.31 -11.36 -1.26
C LEU A 189 16.24 -12.89 -1.11
N HIS A 190 16.45 -13.63 -2.19
CA HIS A 190 16.34 -15.08 -2.23
C HIS A 190 17.49 -15.78 -1.50
N SER A 191 18.68 -15.18 -1.45
CA SER A 191 19.82 -15.65 -0.63
C SER A 191 19.49 -15.70 0.87
N GLN A 192 18.49 -14.92 1.31
CA GLN A 192 17.97 -14.90 2.68
C GLN A 192 16.80 -15.86 2.89
N ASN A 193 16.48 -16.67 1.89
CA ASN A 193 15.26 -17.49 1.81
C ASN A 193 13.98 -16.67 1.90
N LEU A 194 14.00 -15.39 1.54
CA LEU A 194 12.81 -14.56 1.44
C LEU A 194 12.30 -14.57 0.01
N VAL A 195 10.99 -14.61 -0.15
CA VAL A 195 10.31 -14.64 -1.45
C VAL A 195 9.23 -13.58 -1.46
N LEU A 196 9.27 -12.73 -2.48
CA LEU A 196 8.19 -11.80 -2.79
C LEU A 196 7.18 -12.47 -3.72
N GLY A 197 6.11 -13.02 -3.15
CA GLY A 197 5.11 -13.72 -3.96
C GLY A 197 4.30 -12.77 -4.86
N GLY A 198 4.13 -13.14 -6.13
CA GLY A 198 3.28 -12.39 -7.07
C GLY A 198 3.86 -11.05 -7.49
N PHE A 199 5.17 -11.00 -7.74
CA PHE A 199 5.89 -9.85 -8.23
C PHE A 199 5.28 -9.25 -9.51
N THR A 200 5.24 -7.92 -9.55
CA THR A 200 4.89 -7.07 -10.69
C THR A 200 5.75 -5.81 -10.65
N LEU A 201 5.76 -5.00 -11.72
CA LEU A 201 6.47 -3.71 -11.69
C LEU A 201 5.95 -2.75 -10.62
N ASP A 202 4.68 -2.82 -10.22
CA ASP A 202 4.14 -2.06 -9.09
C ASP A 202 4.88 -2.34 -7.76
N ASN A 203 5.55 -3.49 -7.66
CA ASN A 203 6.37 -3.86 -6.51
C ASN A 203 7.77 -3.24 -6.55
N VAL A 204 8.09 -2.40 -7.53
CA VAL A 204 9.40 -1.76 -7.68
C VAL A 204 9.35 -0.32 -7.22
N LEU A 205 10.26 0.02 -6.31
CA LEU A 205 10.56 1.36 -5.86
C LEU A 205 12.04 1.65 -6.13
N ILE A 206 12.34 2.74 -6.82
CA ILE A 206 13.72 3.15 -7.13
C ILE A 206 14.03 4.40 -6.31
N LEU A 207 15.06 4.33 -5.45
CA LEU A 207 15.52 5.41 -4.58
C LEU A 207 17.03 5.55 -4.72
N ASN A 208 17.55 6.74 -5.00
CA ASN A 208 19.00 6.99 -5.09
C ASN A 208 19.76 5.99 -5.99
N ASN A 209 19.15 5.58 -7.11
CA ASN A 209 19.64 4.54 -8.03
C ASN A 209 19.70 3.11 -7.46
N GLU A 210 19.12 2.86 -6.30
CA GLU A 210 18.91 1.54 -5.72
C GLU A 210 17.47 1.09 -5.93
N LEU A 211 17.27 -0.21 -6.18
CA LEU A 211 15.96 -0.83 -6.26
C LEU A 211 15.58 -1.42 -4.90
N ARG A 212 14.36 -1.14 -4.46
CA ARG A 212 13.73 -1.80 -3.31
C ARG A 212 12.43 -2.43 -3.72
N PHE A 213 12.17 -3.63 -3.21
CA PHE A 213 10.87 -4.24 -3.35
C PHE A 213 9.87 -3.64 -2.36
N THR A 214 8.68 -3.36 -2.87
CA THR A 214 7.58 -2.76 -2.11
C THR A 214 6.31 -3.62 -2.21
N ASP A 215 5.31 -3.29 -1.40
CA ASP A 215 4.11 -4.10 -1.21
C ASP A 215 4.45 -5.52 -0.72
N LEU A 216 5.00 -5.56 0.50
CA LEU A 216 5.48 -6.77 1.15
C LEU A 216 4.36 -7.67 1.70
N ARG A 217 3.08 -7.42 1.37
CA ARG A 217 1.93 -8.19 1.88
C ARG A 217 2.00 -9.69 1.54
N LYS A 218 2.74 -10.04 0.48
CA LYS A 218 2.97 -11.42 0.03
C LYS A 218 4.41 -11.90 0.30
N LEU A 219 5.19 -11.16 1.08
CA LEU A 219 6.53 -11.57 1.48
C LEU A 219 6.44 -12.78 2.42
N ARG A 220 7.24 -13.81 2.14
CA ARG A 220 7.28 -15.03 2.95
C ARG A 220 8.70 -15.57 3.04
N ALA A 221 9.02 -16.20 4.16
CA ALA A 221 10.21 -17.03 4.28
C ALA A 221 9.92 -18.41 3.69
N SER A 222 10.77 -18.88 2.80
CA SER A 222 10.74 -20.25 2.30
C SER A 222 11.61 -21.15 3.18
N ARG A 223 11.09 -22.32 3.55
CA ARG A 223 11.89 -23.39 4.16
C ARG A 223 12.50 -24.32 3.13
N LYS A 224 11.99 -24.32 1.90
CA LYS A 224 12.46 -25.15 0.79
C LYS A 224 13.37 -24.32 -0.10
N LYS A 225 14.65 -24.69 -0.22
CA LYS A 225 15.63 -23.93 -1.02
C LYS A 225 15.28 -23.90 -2.52
N SER A 226 14.55 -24.90 -3.01
CA SER A 226 14.11 -24.95 -4.40
C SER A 226 12.95 -24.00 -4.74
N PHE A 227 12.23 -23.46 -3.75
CA PHE A 227 11.07 -22.59 -3.99
C PHE A 227 11.44 -21.17 -4.45
N PRO A 228 12.44 -20.47 -3.87
CA PRO A 228 12.94 -19.21 -4.42
C PRO A 228 13.33 -19.28 -5.89
N VAL A 229 13.88 -20.42 -6.35
CA VAL A 229 14.25 -20.62 -7.76
C VAL A 229 13.03 -20.66 -8.68
N GLU A 230 11.92 -21.26 -8.24
CA GLU A 230 10.66 -21.23 -9.01
C GLU A 230 10.07 -19.83 -9.10
N GLU A 231 10.11 -19.08 -8.01
CA GLU A 231 9.63 -17.69 -7.97
C GLU A 231 10.49 -16.81 -8.86
N PHE A 232 11.82 -17.00 -8.85
CA PHE A 232 12.72 -16.35 -9.78
C PHE A 232 12.35 -16.65 -11.24
N ARG A 233 12.06 -17.92 -11.59
CA ARG A 233 11.58 -18.29 -12.93
C ARG A 233 10.28 -17.59 -13.28
N MET A 234 9.32 -17.49 -12.36
CA MET A 234 8.07 -16.77 -12.58
C MET A 234 8.30 -15.27 -12.85
N VAL A 235 9.24 -14.65 -12.13
CA VAL A 235 9.65 -13.26 -12.38
C VAL A 235 10.25 -13.13 -13.78
N LEU A 236 11.17 -14.00 -14.19
CA LEU A 236 11.74 -13.97 -15.54
C LEU A 236 10.66 -14.11 -16.62
N ARG A 237 9.67 -15.00 -16.44
CA ARG A 237 8.52 -15.12 -17.35
C ARG A 237 7.73 -13.81 -17.43
N TYR A 238 7.49 -13.18 -16.29
CA TYR A 238 6.78 -11.91 -16.23
C TYR A 238 7.55 -10.80 -16.95
N LEU A 239 8.85 -10.64 -16.67
CA LEU A 239 9.70 -9.63 -17.29
C LEU A 239 9.78 -9.76 -18.81
N LEU A 240 9.90 -11.00 -19.31
CA LEU A 240 9.84 -11.29 -20.74
C LEU A 240 8.43 -11.01 -21.29
N GLY A 241 7.38 -11.45 -20.60
CA GLY A 241 5.99 -11.33 -21.03
C GLY A 241 5.50 -9.88 -21.16
N ILE A 242 6.03 -8.96 -20.33
CA ILE A 242 5.73 -7.53 -20.45
C ILE A 242 6.68 -6.79 -21.42
N GLY A 243 7.70 -7.46 -21.97
CA GLY A 243 8.69 -6.87 -22.86
C GLY A 243 9.70 -5.95 -22.16
N LEU A 244 9.97 -6.18 -20.86
CA LEU A 244 11.05 -5.49 -20.13
C LEU A 244 12.41 -6.09 -20.43
N ALA A 245 12.47 -7.41 -20.62
CA ALA A 245 13.69 -8.17 -20.89
C ALA A 245 13.57 -8.90 -22.23
N GLU A 246 14.66 -8.95 -22.99
CA GLU A 246 14.81 -9.82 -24.16
C GLU A 246 15.35 -11.19 -23.74
N LYS A 247 15.36 -12.16 -24.67
CA LYS A 247 15.78 -13.53 -24.35
C LYS A 247 17.22 -13.59 -23.85
N GLU A 248 18.09 -12.78 -24.44
CA GLU A 248 19.49 -12.63 -24.08
C GLU A 248 19.65 -12.08 -22.65
N ASP A 249 18.79 -11.15 -22.24
CA ASP A 249 18.78 -10.62 -20.87
C ASP A 249 18.34 -11.71 -19.87
N ILE A 250 17.34 -12.53 -20.23
CA ILE A 250 16.91 -13.66 -19.40
C ILE A 250 18.02 -14.68 -19.21
N THR A 251 18.79 -14.97 -20.26
CA THR A 251 19.96 -15.86 -20.17
C THR A 251 21.01 -15.30 -19.23
N ALA A 252 21.38 -14.02 -19.39
CA ALA A 252 22.33 -13.37 -18.49
C ALA A 252 21.85 -13.36 -17.03
N ALA A 253 20.56 -13.07 -16.81
CA ALA A 253 19.94 -13.09 -15.49
C ALA A 253 19.95 -14.48 -14.85
N ALA A 254 19.67 -15.54 -15.61
CA ALA A 254 19.68 -16.91 -15.12
C ALA A 254 21.08 -17.35 -14.70
N VAL A 255 22.10 -17.00 -15.49
CA VAL A 255 23.51 -17.26 -15.15
C VAL A 255 23.88 -16.55 -13.84
N TYR A 256 23.64 -15.24 -13.76
CA TYR A 256 23.94 -14.45 -12.56
C TYR A 256 23.21 -14.98 -11.31
N TYR A 257 21.91 -15.23 -11.40
CA TYR A 257 21.16 -15.73 -10.26
C TYR A 257 21.65 -17.11 -9.80
N SER A 258 22.04 -17.97 -10.75
CA SER A 258 22.56 -19.30 -10.43
C SER A 258 23.90 -19.26 -9.73
N SER A 259 24.79 -18.31 -10.04
CA SER A 259 26.06 -18.14 -9.34
C SER A 259 25.85 -17.63 -7.91
N GLU A 260 24.98 -16.64 -7.73
CA GLU A 260 24.70 -16.04 -6.42
C GLU A 260 23.88 -16.97 -5.49
N ASN A 261 23.08 -17.88 -6.06
CA ASN A 261 22.23 -18.82 -5.32
C ASN A 261 22.59 -20.28 -5.60
N CYS A 262 23.90 -20.57 -5.72
CA CYS A 262 24.42 -21.85 -6.23
C CYS A 262 23.85 -23.09 -5.53
N GLU A 263 23.83 -23.11 -4.20
CA GLU A 263 23.29 -24.26 -3.44
C GLU A 263 21.81 -24.51 -3.75
N SER A 264 20.99 -23.46 -3.64
CA SER A 264 19.55 -23.52 -3.87
C SER A 264 19.23 -23.94 -5.31
N CYS A 265 20.01 -23.46 -6.27
CA CYS A 265 19.84 -23.81 -7.68
C CYS A 265 20.28 -25.24 -7.99
N ARG A 266 21.34 -25.75 -7.36
CA ARG A 266 21.77 -27.15 -7.49
C ARG A 266 20.75 -28.12 -6.90
N GLU A 267 20.21 -27.81 -5.73
CA GLU A 267 19.13 -28.58 -5.09
C GLU A 267 17.89 -28.59 -5.98
N TRP A 268 17.44 -27.40 -6.43
CA TRP A 268 16.32 -27.29 -7.36
C TRP A 268 16.53 -28.09 -8.65
N TYR A 269 17.72 -28.04 -9.25
CA TYR A 269 18.01 -28.77 -10.47
C TYR A 269 17.92 -30.28 -10.24
N ALA A 270 18.48 -30.79 -9.13
CA ALA A 270 18.42 -32.19 -8.78
C ALA A 270 16.96 -32.65 -8.55
N ASP A 271 16.17 -31.86 -7.82
CA ASP A 271 14.73 -32.10 -7.60
C ASP A 271 13.97 -32.20 -8.93
N LYS A 272 14.29 -31.34 -9.92
CA LYS A 272 13.54 -31.25 -11.18
C LYS A 272 13.99 -32.22 -12.26
N CYS A 273 15.26 -32.59 -12.26
CA CYS A 273 15.85 -33.40 -13.32
C CYS A 273 16.20 -34.82 -12.87
N GLY A 274 16.08 -35.14 -11.58
CA GLY A 274 16.46 -36.44 -11.01
C GLY A 274 17.97 -36.74 -11.06
N LYS A 275 18.80 -35.74 -11.36
CA LYS A 275 20.26 -35.86 -11.50
C LYS A 275 20.96 -34.57 -11.12
N LYS A 276 22.24 -34.66 -10.74
CA LYS A 276 23.07 -33.49 -10.47
C LYS A 276 23.35 -32.70 -11.76
N PRO A 277 23.44 -31.36 -11.71
CA PRO A 277 23.85 -30.56 -12.85
C PRO A 277 25.31 -30.84 -13.21
N LYS A 278 25.65 -30.70 -14.49
CA LYS A 278 27.03 -30.86 -14.98
C LYS A 278 27.87 -29.62 -14.67
N ASP A 279 27.30 -28.44 -14.87
CA ASP A 279 27.88 -27.12 -14.66
C ASP A 279 26.76 -26.10 -14.39
N GLU A 280 27.13 -24.84 -14.12
CA GLU A 280 26.19 -23.75 -13.89
C GLU A 280 25.40 -23.37 -15.16
N VAL A 281 26.01 -23.56 -16.33
CA VAL A 281 25.35 -23.33 -17.63
C VAL A 281 24.15 -24.26 -17.81
N ALA A 282 24.25 -25.53 -17.40
CA ALA A 282 23.14 -26.48 -17.42
C ALA A 282 22.01 -26.06 -16.48
N ILE A 283 22.34 -25.46 -15.33
CA ILE A 283 21.35 -24.92 -14.39
C ILE A 283 20.64 -23.72 -15.01
N ALA A 284 21.39 -22.72 -15.49
CA ALA A 284 20.85 -21.53 -16.12
C ALA A 284 19.95 -21.88 -17.33
N SER A 285 20.43 -22.76 -18.21
CA SER A 285 19.66 -23.29 -19.35
C SER A 285 18.36 -23.95 -18.92
N LYS A 286 18.32 -24.58 -17.73
CA LYS A 286 17.10 -25.21 -17.21
C LYS A 286 16.15 -24.20 -16.58
N ILE A 287 16.68 -23.17 -15.90
CA ILE A 287 15.90 -22.03 -15.38
C ILE A 287 15.19 -21.33 -16.55
N GLU A 288 15.90 -21.09 -17.65
CA GLU A 288 15.42 -20.47 -18.89
C GLU A 288 14.36 -21.27 -19.65
N GLN A 289 14.20 -22.57 -19.38
CA GLN A 289 13.10 -23.33 -19.94
C GLN A 289 11.81 -22.85 -19.27
N LEU A 290 11.25 -21.74 -19.75
CA LEU A 290 10.09 -21.02 -19.22
C LEU A 290 8.74 -21.71 -19.52
N ASN A 291 8.77 -23.02 -19.78
CA ASN A 291 7.57 -23.85 -19.95
C ASN A 291 7.03 -24.26 -18.58
#